data_AF-A0A1X2EQ46-F1
#
_entry.id   AF-A0A1X2EQ46-F1
#
_cell.length_a   1.000
_cell.length_b   1.000
_cell.length_c   1.000
_cell.angle_alpha   90.00
_cell.angle_beta   90.00
_cell.angle_gamma   90.00
#
_symmetry.space_group_name_H-M   'P 1'
#
loop_
_entity.id
_entity.type
_entity.pdbx_description
1 polymer ?
#
loop_
_entity_poly.entity_id
_entity_poly.type
_entity_poly.pdbx_seq_one_letter_code
_entity_poly.pdbx_strand_id
1 'polypeptide(L)'
;MAWTNNAPTNRIPTATKRRIRTRQGNQCATISFAVCTGDIDEFDHIINVKTLGVPRGKANDIDNIQGLCAPCHKVKTQREAQAARSRWKRQPEPHPGLAR
;
A
#
# COMPACT_ATOMS: atom_id res chain seq x y z
N MET A 1 27.55 8.02 20.62
CA MET A 1 26.20 8.21 20.03
C MET A 1 25.64 6.83 19.71
N ALA A 2 24.64 6.35 20.45
CA ALA A 2 24.05 5.02 20.22
C ALA A 2 22.86 5.14 19.26
N TRP A 3 22.92 4.48 18.10
CA TRP A 3 21.77 4.36 17.21
C TRP A 3 20.76 3.43 17.87
N THR A 4 19.64 3.97 18.34
CA THR A 4 18.55 3.16 18.92
C THR A 4 17.79 2.46 17.80
N ASN A 5 18.03 1.15 17.66
CA ASN A 5 17.40 0.28 16.65
C ASN A 5 15.92 -0.06 16.91
N ASN A 6 15.21 0.73 17.73
CA ASN A 6 13.78 0.55 18.02
C ASN A 6 12.88 1.09 16.89
N ALA A 7 13.28 0.91 15.64
CA ALA A 7 12.40 1.19 14.53
C ALA A 7 11.24 0.18 14.61
N PRO A 8 9.98 0.63 14.78
CA PRO A 8 8.85 -0.28 14.82
C PRO A 8 8.87 -1.12 13.54
N THR A 9 8.98 -2.43 13.69
CA THR A 9 9.09 -3.33 12.56
C THR A 9 7.85 -3.16 11.69
N ASN A 10 8.02 -2.76 10.43
CA ASN A 10 6.94 -2.52 9.47
C ASN A 10 6.29 -3.85 8.99
N ARG A 11 6.42 -4.92 9.78
CA ARG A 11 5.97 -6.27 9.46
C ARG A 11 4.56 -6.46 9.99
N ILE A 12 3.64 -6.82 9.10
CA ILE A 12 2.28 -7.21 9.50
C ILE A 12 2.38 -8.44 10.43
N PRO A 13 1.81 -8.38 11.65
CA PRO A 13 1.85 -9.49 12.60
C PRO A 13 1.27 -10.79 12.02
N THR A 14 1.82 -11.93 12.42
CA THR A 14 1.38 -13.25 11.94
C THR A 14 -0.07 -13.56 12.31
N ALA A 15 -0.51 -13.11 13.48
CA ALA A 15 -1.91 -13.20 13.92
C ALA A 15 -2.85 -12.44 12.96
N THR A 16 -2.46 -11.23 12.54
CA THR A 16 -3.21 -10.42 11.58
C THR A 16 -3.31 -11.12 10.23
N LYS A 17 -2.18 -11.64 9.70
CA LYS A 17 -2.16 -12.42 8.44
C LYS A 17 -3.12 -13.61 8.45
N ARG A 18 -3.17 -14.33 9.58
CA ARG A 18 -4.08 -15.47 9.76
C ARG A 18 -5.54 -15.05 9.71
N ARG A 19 -5.90 -13.97 10.43
CA ARG A 19 -7.27 -13.45 10.42
C ARG A 19 -7.70 -12.99 9.03
N ILE A 20 -6.81 -12.35 8.27
CA ILE A 20 -7.09 -11.93 6.89
C ILE A 20 -7.33 -13.14 5.99
N ARG A 21 -6.48 -14.18 6.11
CA ARG A 21 -6.68 -15.44 5.40
C ARG A 21 -8.03 -16.08 5.70
N THR A 22 -8.42 -16.15 6.97
CA THR A 22 -9.75 -16.62 7.36
C THR A 22 -10.86 -15.76 6.78
N ARG A 23 -10.74 -14.42 6.87
CA ARG A 23 -11.73 -13.47 6.35
C ARG A 23 -11.91 -13.59 4.83
N GLN A 24 -10.85 -13.84 4.08
CA GLN A 24 -10.85 -13.94 2.63
C GLN A 24 -10.99 -15.38 2.11
N GLY A 25 -11.20 -16.36 2.99
CA GLY A 25 -11.29 -17.76 2.59
C GLY A 25 -10.04 -18.31 1.90
N ASN A 26 -8.86 -17.78 2.25
CA ASN A 26 -7.58 -17.99 1.55
C ASN A 26 -7.56 -17.52 0.07
N GLN A 27 -8.50 -16.69 -0.35
CA GLN A 27 -8.57 -16.18 -1.71
C GLN A 27 -8.05 -14.75 -1.83
N CYS A 28 -7.42 -14.44 -2.95
CA CYS A 28 -6.99 -13.09 -3.31
C CYS A 28 -8.19 -12.13 -3.32
N ALA A 29 -8.01 -10.90 -2.84
CA ALA A 29 -9.03 -9.83 -2.94
C ALA A 29 -9.25 -9.29 -4.37
N THR A 30 -8.68 -9.92 -5.39
CA THR A 30 -8.76 -9.64 -6.82
C THR A 30 -8.81 -8.14 -7.18
N ILE A 31 -7.64 -7.58 -7.52
CA ILE A 31 -7.52 -6.20 -8.02
C ILE A 31 -7.78 -6.10 -9.54
N SER A 32 -7.46 -7.17 -10.27
CA SER A 32 -7.62 -7.28 -11.71
C SER A 32 -7.84 -8.74 -12.10
N PHE A 33 -9.00 -9.05 -12.68
CA PHE A 33 -9.32 -10.40 -13.14
C PHE A 33 -8.37 -10.92 -14.22
N ALA A 34 -7.80 -10.03 -15.03
CA ALA A 34 -6.92 -10.39 -16.13
C ALA A 34 -5.59 -11.06 -15.70
N VAL A 35 -5.18 -10.87 -14.44
CA VAL A 35 -3.87 -11.36 -13.94
C VAL A 35 -3.99 -12.11 -12.61
N CYS A 36 -5.20 -12.36 -12.11
CA CYS A 36 -5.40 -12.94 -10.79
C CYS A 36 -5.17 -14.46 -10.80
N THR A 37 -4.28 -14.95 -9.93
CA THR A 37 -4.06 -16.39 -9.72
C THR A 37 -5.03 -17.03 -8.71
N GLY A 38 -5.69 -16.22 -7.88
CA GLY A 38 -6.69 -16.70 -6.91
C GLY A 38 -6.16 -16.90 -5.49
N ASP A 39 -4.86 -17.16 -5.31
CA ASP A 39 -4.26 -17.42 -4.01
C ASP A 39 -3.66 -16.18 -3.33
N ILE A 40 -3.47 -16.23 -2.00
CA ILE A 40 -2.82 -15.14 -1.23
C ILE A 40 -1.32 -15.41 -1.07
N ASP A 41 -0.50 -14.65 -1.80
CA ASP A 41 0.96 -14.65 -1.70
C ASP A 41 1.46 -13.57 -0.73
N GLU A 42 0.86 -12.39 -0.82
CA GLU A 42 1.33 -11.16 -0.19
C GLU A 42 0.21 -10.47 0.59
N PHE A 43 0.59 -9.66 1.58
CA PHE A 43 -0.35 -8.88 2.37
C PHE A 43 0.01 -7.41 2.25
N ASP A 44 -0.96 -6.61 1.87
CA ASP A 44 -0.76 -5.20 1.57
C ASP A 44 -1.91 -4.36 2.13
N HIS A 45 -1.66 -3.07 2.37
CA HIS A 45 -2.67 -2.17 2.92
C HIS A 45 -3.68 -1.77 1.85
N ILE A 46 -4.98 -1.77 2.13
CA ILE A 46 -6.03 -1.33 1.18
C ILE A 46 -5.82 0.14 0.84
N ILE A 47 -5.72 0.98 1.88
CA ILE A 47 -5.32 2.38 1.79
C ILE A 47 -3.85 2.47 2.17
N ASN A 48 -3.04 3.04 1.27
CA ASN A 48 -1.60 3.19 1.49
C ASN A 48 -1.31 3.95 2.80
N VAL A 49 -0.32 3.48 3.55
CA VAL A 49 0.15 4.09 4.80
C VAL A 49 0.46 5.59 4.64
N LYS A 50 1.01 6.00 3.48
CA LYS A 50 1.32 7.41 3.21
C LYS A 50 0.07 8.29 3.10
N THR A 51 -1.06 7.72 2.69
CA THR A 51 -2.34 8.46 2.56
C THR A 51 -3.16 8.48 3.84
N LEU A 52 -2.92 7.55 4.77
CA LEU A 52 -3.66 7.46 6.04
C LEU A 52 -3.38 8.61 7.02
N GLY A 53 -2.25 9.33 6.87
CA GLY A 53 -1.86 10.38 7.81
C GLY A 53 -1.52 9.90 9.23
N VAL A 54 -1.49 8.60 9.47
CA VAL A 54 -1.13 8.00 10.77
C VAL A 54 0.35 7.61 10.81
N PRO A 55 0.97 7.57 12.01
CA PRO A 55 2.31 6.99 12.16
C PRO A 55 2.34 5.55 11.65
N ARG A 56 3.43 5.14 10.97
CA ARG A 56 3.54 3.80 10.37
C ARG A 56 3.26 2.67 11.36
N GLY A 57 3.64 2.83 12.62
CA GLY A 57 3.37 1.84 13.68
C GLY A 57 1.89 1.62 14.00
N LYS A 58 1.02 2.55 13.60
CA LYS A 58 -0.45 2.46 13.76
C LYS A 58 -1.18 2.10 12.45
N ALA A 59 -0.45 1.87 11.36
CA ALA A 59 -1.05 1.63 10.05
C ALA A 59 -1.45 0.17 9.81
N ASN A 60 -1.08 -0.74 10.71
CA ASN A 60 -1.40 -2.18 10.63
C ASN A 60 -2.79 -2.51 11.18
N ASP A 61 -3.78 -1.69 10.84
CA ASP A 61 -5.17 -2.00 11.12
C ASP A 61 -5.62 -3.22 10.30
N ILE A 62 -6.26 -4.18 10.96
CA ILE A 62 -6.74 -5.40 10.32
C ILE A 62 -7.77 -5.12 9.22
N ASP A 63 -8.54 -4.05 9.38
CA ASP A 63 -9.56 -3.66 8.41
C ASP A 63 -8.95 -2.99 7.19
N ASN A 64 -7.74 -2.44 7.33
CA ASN A 64 -6.99 -1.82 6.25
C ASN A 64 -5.94 -2.76 5.61
N ILE A 65 -5.92 -4.05 5.91
CA ILE A 65 -4.99 -5.00 5.26
C ILE A 65 -5.78 -6.01 4.46
N GLN A 66 -5.28 -6.37 3.27
CA GLN A 66 -5.83 -7.41 2.39
C GLN A 66 -4.74 -8.40 1.96
N GLY A 67 -5.14 -9.64 1.73
CA GLY A 67 -4.33 -10.65 1.03
C GLY A 67 -4.50 -10.53 -0.48
N LEU A 68 -3.38 -10.57 -1.20
CA LEU A 68 -3.31 -10.47 -2.65
C LEU A 68 -2.35 -11.51 -3.20
N CYS A 69 -2.61 -11.97 -4.43
CA CYS A 69 -1.58 -12.65 -5.20
C CYS A 69 -0.53 -11.65 -5.69
N ALA A 70 0.68 -12.13 -5.93
CA ALA A 70 1.80 -11.32 -6.44
C ALA A 70 1.44 -10.44 -7.67
N PRO A 71 0.73 -10.94 -8.72
CA PRO A 71 0.37 -10.10 -9.86
C PRO A 71 -0.66 -9.00 -9.51
N CYS A 72 -1.67 -9.29 -8.68
CA CYS A 72 -2.60 -8.26 -8.22
C CYS A 72 -1.90 -7.20 -7.36
N HIS A 73 -0.96 -7.63 -6.51
CA HIS A 73 -0.15 -6.72 -5.71
C HIS A 73 0.71 -5.79 -6.58
N LYS A 74 1.31 -6.32 -7.66
CA LYS A 74 2.06 -5.52 -8.64
C LYS A 74 1.19 -4.45 -9.32
N VAL A 75 -0.03 -4.80 -9.72
CA VAL A 75 -0.99 -3.84 -10.31
C VAL A 75 -1.34 -2.73 -9.31
N LYS A 76 -1.62 -3.09 -8.05
CA LYS A 76 -1.89 -2.11 -6.99
C LYS A 76 -0.70 -1.17 -6.78
N THR A 77 0.49 -1.73 -6.59
CA THR A 77 1.74 -0.96 -6.43
C THR A 77 1.95 0.01 -7.59
N GLN A 78 1.71 -0.43 -8.82
CA GLN A 78 1.85 0.41 -10.00
C GLN A 78 0.84 1.57 -10.00
N ARG A 79 -0.43 1.31 -9.68
CA ARG A 79 -1.47 2.35 -9.57
C ARG A 79 -1.11 3.39 -8.51
N GLU A 80 -0.65 2.95 -7.35
CA GLU A 80 -0.23 3.84 -6.28
C GLU A 80 1.01 4.67 -6.65
N ALA A 81 1.99 4.04 -7.30
CA ALA A 81 3.18 4.74 -7.79
C ALA A 81 2.80 5.82 -8.82
N GLN A 82 1.89 5.53 -9.75
CA GLN A 82 1.39 6.50 -10.71
C GLN A 82 0.66 7.66 -10.02
N ALA A 83 -0.22 7.37 -9.06
CA ALA A 83 -0.91 8.39 -8.28
C ALA A 83 0.09 9.28 -7.52
N ALA A 84 1.14 8.71 -6.93
CA ALA A 84 2.18 9.47 -6.23
C ALA A 84 3.03 10.35 -7.17
N ARG A 85 3.37 9.86 -8.37
CA ARG A 85 4.16 10.61 -9.36
C ARG A 85 3.48 11.92 -9.77
N SER A 86 2.15 11.93 -9.88
CA SER A 86 1.40 13.15 -10.22
C SER A 86 1.59 14.27 -9.18
N ARG A 87 1.76 13.91 -7.90
CA ARG A 87 1.86 14.85 -6.77
C ARG A 87 3.27 15.38 -6.55
N TRP A 88 4.29 14.66 -7.02
CA TRP A 88 5.69 15.05 -6.82
C TRP A 88 6.23 15.99 -7.91
N LYS A 89 5.60 16.03 -9.09
CA LYS A 89 6.01 16.98 -10.13
C LYS A 89 5.80 18.41 -9.64
N ARG A 90 6.85 19.24 -9.74
CA ARG A 90 6.76 20.68 -9.49
C ARG A 90 5.71 21.25 -10.44
N GLN A 91 4.77 22.01 -9.90
CA GLN A 91 3.87 22.77 -10.76
C GLN A 91 4.71 23.78 -11.54
N PRO A 92 4.57 23.86 -12.87
CA PRO A 92 5.30 24.85 -13.64
C PRO A 92 4.89 26.24 -13.16
N GLU A 93 5.88 27.12 -12.94
CA GLU A 93 5.57 28.53 -12.72
C GLU A 93 4.90 29.09 -13.99
N PRO A 94 3.94 30.02 -13.84
CA PRO A 94 3.36 30.70 -14.99
C PRO A 94 4.50 31.31 -15.82
N HIS A 95 4.49 31.13 -17.14
CA HIS A 95 5.53 31.73 -17.94
C HIS A 95 5.45 33.26 -17.83
N PRO A 96 6.58 33.99 -17.85
CA PRO A 96 6.61 35.43 -17.61
C PRO A 96 5.69 36.28 -18.52
N GLY A 97 5.36 35.77 -19.70
CA GLY A 97 4.44 36.40 -20.67
C GLY A 97 2.94 36.20 -20.42
N LEU A 98 2.54 35.31 -19.51
CA LEU A 98 1.14 35.08 -19.09
C LEU A 98 0.77 35.78 -17.78
N ALA A 99 1.74 36.33 -17.06
CA ALA A 99 1.50 37.18 -15.91
C ALA A 99 1.27 38.63 -16.41
N ARG A 100 0.03 38.92 -16.82
CA ARG A 100 -0.45 40.29 -17.08
C ARG A 100 -1.58 40.62 -16.13
#